data_AF-D3S912-F1
#
_entry.id   AF-D3S912-F1
#
_cell.length_a   1.000
_cell.length_b   1.000
_cell.length_c   1.000
_cell.angle_alpha   90.00
_cell.angle_beta   90.00
_cell.angle_gamma   90.00
#
_symmetry.space_group_name_H-M   'P 1'
#
loop_
_entity.id
_entity.type
_entity.pdbx_description
1 polymer ?
#
loop_
_entity_poly.entity_id
_entity_poly.type
_entity_poly.pdbx_seq_one_letter_code
_entity_poly.pdbx_strand_id
1 'polypeptide(L)'
;MEWLAQQLAPGLIYPTAGAVLFALGLYGLIRRHHLVLRILALNIMGSGVFMVLLGIAARGEGPPDPVAQALTLTGIVVAVSATAFALALVVRLARITGQAMMLPGPPDDDAPVDDISREEHAPSAEYEREHRE
;
A
#
# COMPACT_ATOMS: atom_id res chain seq x y z
N MET A 1 16.40 -23.64 18.59
CA MET A 1 16.29 -22.18 18.33
C MET A 1 17.12 -21.35 19.32
N GLU A 2 17.54 -21.90 20.47
CA GLU A 2 18.36 -21.20 21.49
C GLU A 2 19.79 -20.84 21.05
N TRP A 3 20.39 -21.57 20.10
CA TRP A 3 21.76 -21.32 19.61
C TRP A 3 21.91 -19.99 18.83
N LEU A 4 20.84 -19.51 18.21
CA LEU A 4 20.80 -18.18 17.58
C LEU A 4 20.61 -17.08 18.63
N ALA A 5 19.81 -17.34 19.66
CA ALA A 5 19.59 -16.40 20.77
C ALA A 5 20.86 -16.19 21.61
N GLN A 6 21.75 -17.18 21.70
CA GLN A 6 23.04 -17.07 22.40
C GLN A 6 24.13 -16.33 21.61
N GLN A 7 24.04 -16.24 20.27
CA GLN A 7 24.99 -15.46 19.46
C GLN A 7 24.62 -13.97 19.35
N LEU A 8 23.34 -13.63 19.54
CA LEU A 8 22.91 -12.24 19.68
C LEU A 8 23.18 -11.77 21.12
N ALA A 9 24.42 -11.35 21.40
CA ALA A 9 24.64 -10.48 22.55
C ALA A 9 23.61 -9.32 22.48
N PRO A 10 23.06 -8.83 23.61
CA PRO A 10 21.98 -7.84 23.59
C PRO A 10 22.24 -6.63 22.67
N GLY A 11 23.50 -6.21 22.55
CA GLY A 11 23.95 -5.11 21.67
C GLY A 11 24.02 -5.42 20.15
N LEU A 12 23.71 -6.64 19.72
CA LEU A 12 23.68 -7.04 18.31
C LEU A 12 22.28 -7.24 17.74
N ILE A 13 21.22 -7.18 18.56
CA ILE A 13 19.83 -7.41 18.11
C ILE A 13 19.38 -6.35 17.11
N TYR A 14 19.54 -5.07 17.43
CA TYR A 14 19.13 -3.98 16.54
C TYR A 14 19.87 -3.97 15.19
N PRO A 15 21.21 -4.07 15.12
CA PRO A 15 21.90 -4.02 13.84
C PRO A 15 21.72 -5.29 13.01
N THR A 16 21.56 -6.47 13.62
CA THR A 16 21.26 -7.69 12.86
C THR A 16 19.84 -7.66 12.30
N ALA A 17 18.85 -7.25 13.11
CA ALA A 17 17.48 -7.02 12.63
C ALA A 17 17.44 -5.97 11.52
N GLY A 18 18.15 -4.85 11.69
CA GLY A 18 18.28 -3.80 10.70
C GLY A 18 18.89 -4.28 9.38
N ALA A 19 19.95 -5.11 9.44
CA ALA A 19 20.56 -5.71 8.25
C ALA A 19 19.61 -6.66 7.50
N VAL A 20 18.81 -7.46 8.23
CA VAL A 20 17.79 -8.33 7.64
C VAL A 20 16.69 -7.50 6.96
N LEU A 21 16.21 -6.45 7.62
CA LEU A 21 15.23 -5.50 7.07
C LEU A 21 15.77 -4.80 5.82
N PHE A 22 17.04 -4.39 5.84
CA PHE A 22 17.70 -3.78 4.69
C PHE A 22 17.76 -4.73 3.49
N ALA A 23 18.20 -5.98 3.71
CA ALA A 23 18.25 -6.99 2.67
C ALA A 23 16.85 -7.31 2.09
N LEU A 24 15.82 -7.37 2.94
CA LEU A 24 14.45 -7.60 2.52
C LEU A 24 13.90 -6.44 1.67
N GLY A 25 14.18 -5.19 2.09
CA GLY A 25 13.83 -4.01 1.31
C GLY A 25 14.56 -3.97 -0.02
N LEU A 26 15.86 -4.31 -0.06
CA LEU A 26 16.66 -4.36 -1.28
C LEU A 26 16.12 -5.40 -2.26
N TYR A 27 15.78 -6.59 -1.75
CA TYR A 27 15.12 -7.63 -2.54
C TYR A 27 13.79 -7.14 -3.11
N GLY A 28 12.97 -6.47 -2.29
CA GLY A 28 11.71 -5.86 -2.73
C GLY A 28 11.90 -4.79 -3.81
N LEU A 29 12.93 -3.95 -3.71
CA LEU A 29 13.21 -2.90 -4.67
C LEU A 29 13.57 -3.46 -6.05
N ILE A 30 14.34 -4.55 -6.07
CA ILE A 30 14.78 -5.23 -7.30
C ILE A 30 13.63 -6.01 -7.94
N ARG A 31 12.84 -6.76 -7.15
CA ARG A 31 11.79 -7.67 -7.66
C ARG A 31 10.47 -7.01 -8.07
N ARG A 32 10.10 -5.86 -7.52
CA ARG A 32 8.75 -5.28 -7.69
C ARG A 32 8.69 -4.32 -8.88
N HIS A 33 7.71 -4.53 -9.76
CA HIS A 33 7.48 -3.71 -10.97
C HIS A 33 6.62 -2.46 -10.70
N HIS A 34 5.73 -2.50 -9.69
CA HIS A 34 4.86 -1.36 -9.34
C HIS A 34 5.61 -0.29 -8.54
N LEU A 35 5.43 0.98 -8.93
CA LEU A 35 6.08 2.14 -8.29
C LEU A 35 5.77 2.25 -6.80
N VAL A 36 4.51 2.00 -6.39
CA VAL A 36 4.11 2.06 -4.98
C VAL A 36 4.82 1.00 -4.13
N LEU A 37 4.93 -0.24 -4.65
CA LEU A 37 5.66 -1.30 -3.94
C LEU A 37 7.16 -1.02 -3.88
N ARG A 38 7.74 -0.33 -4.87
CA ARG A 38 9.13 0.15 -4.81
C ARG A 38 9.32 1.23 -3.74
N ILE A 39 8.39 2.18 -3.61
CA ILE A 39 8.43 3.21 -2.55
C ILE A 39 8.35 2.55 -1.17
N LEU A 40 7.49 1.55 -1.00
CA LEU A 40 7.41 0.78 0.24
C LEU A 40 8.72 0.03 0.53
N ALA A 41 9.31 -0.61 -0.49
CA ALA A 41 10.60 -1.30 -0.36
C ALA A 41 11.74 -0.35 0.07
N LEU A 42 11.76 0.89 -0.44
CA LEU A 42 12.70 1.93 -0.01
C LEU A 42 12.52 2.31 1.47
N ASN A 43 11.27 2.42 1.94
CA ASN A 43 11.00 2.70 3.36
C ASN A 43 11.49 1.57 4.26
N ILE A 44 11.25 0.31 3.86
CA ILE A 44 11.72 -0.85 4.62
C ILE A 44 13.26 -0.88 4.68
N MET A 45 13.94 -0.57 3.56
CA MET A 45 15.39 -0.39 3.55
C MET A 45 15.84 0.71 4.52
N GLY A 46 15.21 1.89 4.46
CA GLY A 46 15.51 3.02 5.33
C GLY A 46 15.35 2.69 6.81
N SER A 47 14.24 2.05 7.19
CA SER A 47 14.02 1.55 8.56
C SER A 47 15.11 0.58 9.00
N GLY A 48 15.60 -0.29 8.11
CA GLY A 48 16.73 -1.18 8.36
C GLY A 48 18.03 -0.41 8.67
N VAL A 49 18.35 0.62 7.88
CA VAL A 49 19.52 1.50 8.13
C VAL A 49 19.40 2.20 9.48
N PHE A 50 18.22 2.74 9.81
CA PHE A 50 17.97 3.40 11.09
C PHE A 50 18.14 2.45 12.28
N MET A 51 17.69 1.20 12.16
CA MET A 51 17.92 0.17 13.18
C MET A 51 19.42 -0.15 13.36
N VAL A 52 20.21 -0.16 12.29
CA VAL A 52 21.66 -0.35 12.38
C VAL A 52 22.32 0.84 13.09
N LEU A 53 21.96 2.07 12.73
CA LEU A 53 22.50 3.28 13.36
C LEU A 53 22.20 3.33 14.86
N LEU A 54 20.94 3.09 15.27
CA LEU A 54 20.57 3.00 16.68
C LEU A 54 21.26 1.85 17.40
N GLY A 55 21.41 0.72 16.72
CA GLY A 55 22.13 -0.43 17.22
C GLY A 55 23.60 -0.12 17.50
N ILE A 56 24.24 0.71 16.70
CA ILE A 56 25.61 1.18 16.92
C ILE A 56 25.65 2.27 18.00
N ALA A 57 24.69 3.19 17.99
CA ALA A 57 24.57 4.28 18.97
C ALA A 57 24.42 3.76 20.41
N ALA A 58 23.84 2.57 20.57
CA ALA A 58 23.65 1.90 21.85
C ALA A 58 24.80 0.97 22.25
N ARG A 59 25.87 0.84 21.45
CA ARG A 59 27.05 0.01 21.77
C ARG A 59 28.03 0.80 22.64
N GLY A 60 27.77 0.79 23.95
CA GLY A 60 28.68 1.34 24.96
C GLY A 60 28.11 1.19 26.37
N GLU A 61 28.96 1.30 27.39
CA GLU A 61 28.54 1.30 28.81
C GLU A 61 27.95 2.67 29.24
N GLY A 62 28.02 3.67 28.36
CA GLY A 62 27.54 5.03 28.59
C GLY A 62 26.19 5.34 27.92
N PRO A 63 25.71 6.58 28.04
CA PRO A 63 24.50 7.05 27.37
C PRO A 63 24.58 6.83 25.85
N PRO A 64 23.46 6.54 25.16
CA PRO A 64 23.44 6.40 23.72
C PRO A 64 23.98 7.64 23.01
N ASP A 65 24.64 7.46 21.86
CA ASP A 65 25.17 8.58 21.07
C ASP A 65 24.03 9.52 20.62
N PRO A 66 24.00 10.79 21.11
CA PRO A 66 22.93 11.73 20.78
C PRO A 66 22.94 12.14 19.30
N VAL A 67 24.09 12.09 18.62
CA VAL A 67 24.21 12.44 17.21
C VAL A 67 23.53 11.39 16.34
N ALA A 68 23.81 10.12 16.60
CA ALA A 68 23.18 9.01 15.88
C ALA A 68 21.66 8.95 16.12
N GLN A 69 21.21 9.29 17.33
CA GLN A 69 19.78 9.39 17.64
C GLN A 69 19.10 10.53 16.87
N ALA A 70 19.69 11.73 16.86
CA ALA A 70 19.18 12.86 16.11
C ALA A 70 19.14 12.59 14.60
N LEU A 71 20.22 12.02 14.05
CA LEU A 71 20.31 11.62 12.64
C LEU A 71 19.18 10.65 12.26
N THR A 72 18.85 9.73 13.16
CA THR A 72 17.77 8.76 12.92
C THR A 72 16.40 9.43 12.92
N LEU A 73 16.11 10.32 13.87
CA LEU A 73 14.84 11.06 13.91
C LEU A 73 14.66 11.93 12.66
N THR A 74 15.71 12.65 12.25
CA THR A 74 15.69 13.43 11.01
C THR A 74 15.51 12.52 9.80
N GLY A 75 16.21 11.37 9.76
CA GLY A 75 16.08 10.39 8.69
C GLY A 75 14.66 9.85 8.53
N ILE A 76 13.96 9.57 9.63
CA ILE A 76 12.56 9.12 9.61
C ILE A 76 11.66 10.18 8.96
N VAL A 77 11.80 11.45 9.35
CA VAL A 77 11.01 12.55 8.76
C VAL A 77 11.30 12.72 7.27
N VAL A 78 12.57 12.61 6.87
CA VAL A 78 12.98 12.66 5.46
C VAL A 78 12.38 11.49 4.67
N ALA A 79 12.36 10.28 5.22
CA ALA A 79 11.77 9.10 4.57
C ALA A 79 10.25 9.25 4.36
N VAL A 80 9.53 9.75 5.37
CA VAL A 80 8.08 10.03 5.26
C VAL A 80 7.83 11.12 4.20
N SER A 81 8.62 12.19 4.21
CA SER A 81 8.54 13.27 3.20
C SER A 81 8.82 12.77 1.79
N ALA A 82 9.85 11.94 1.60
CA ALA A 82 10.18 11.33 0.31
C ALA A 82 9.05 10.42 -0.19
N THR A 83 8.39 9.68 0.70
CA THR A 83 7.22 8.85 0.38
C THR A 83 6.04 9.68 -0.07
N ALA A 84 5.72 10.75 0.67
CA ALA A 84 4.66 11.69 0.31
C ALA A 84 4.95 12.34 -1.05
N PHE A 85 6.19 12.77 -1.28
CA PHE A 85 6.62 13.34 -2.55
C PHE A 85 6.51 12.34 -3.70
N ALA A 86 6.98 11.11 -3.52
CA ALA A 86 6.93 10.07 -4.54
C ALA A 86 5.48 9.69 -4.88
N LEU A 87 4.59 9.56 -3.89
CA LEU A 87 3.17 9.31 -4.12
C LEU A 87 2.50 10.49 -4.83
N ALA A 88 2.80 11.73 -4.44
CA ALA A 88 2.31 12.93 -5.12
C ALA A 88 2.74 12.95 -6.59
N LEU A 89 3.98 12.55 -6.88
CA LEU A 89 4.49 12.44 -8.25
C LEU A 89 3.79 11.32 -9.03
N VAL A 90 3.57 10.15 -8.42
CA VAL A 90 2.81 9.04 -9.03
C VAL A 90 1.38 9.47 -9.39
N VAL A 91 0.68 10.15 -8.48
CA VAL A 91 -0.68 10.67 -8.73
C VAL A 91 -0.66 11.76 -9.80
N ARG A 92 0.34 12.65 -9.79
CA ARG A 92 0.49 13.67 -10.83
C ARG A 92 0.75 13.02 -12.19
N LEU A 93 1.61 12.01 -12.25
CA LEU A 93 1.92 11.28 -13.47
C LEU A 93 0.68 10.59 -14.02
N ALA A 94 -0.07 9.85 -13.17
CA ALA A 94 -1.31 9.17 -13.56
C ALA A 94 -2.36 10.14 -14.13
N ARG A 95 -2.48 11.35 -13.58
CA ARG A 95 -3.37 12.40 -14.12
C ARG A 95 -2.91 12.93 -15.48
N ILE A 96 -1.61 13.04 -15.71
CA ILE A 96 -1.06 13.55 -16.97
C ILE A 96 -1.11 12.48 -18.08
N THR A 97 -0.81 11.22 -17.74
CA THR A 97 -0.79 10.11 -18.72
C THR A 97 -2.18 9.58 -19.06
N GLY A 98 -3.24 10.12 -18.45
CA GLY A 98 -4.63 9.71 -18.74
C GLY A 98 -4.99 8.32 -18.23
N GLN A 99 -4.10 7.63 -17.52
CA GLN A 99 -4.38 6.35 -16.84
C GLN A 99 -5.01 6.57 -15.46
N ALA A 100 -5.94 7.51 -15.36
CA ALA A 100 -7.00 7.34 -14.38
C ALA A 100 -7.68 6.04 -14.80
N MET A 101 -7.43 4.98 -14.06
CA MET A 101 -8.12 3.71 -14.23
C MET A 101 -9.59 4.01 -14.51
N MET A 102 -10.02 3.80 -15.76
CA MET A 102 -11.41 3.47 -16.03
C MET A 102 -11.59 2.16 -15.28
N LEU A 103 -11.94 2.24 -13.99
CA LEU A 103 -12.86 1.26 -13.47
C LEU A 103 -14.04 1.38 -14.43
N PRO A 104 -14.42 0.30 -15.15
CA PRO A 104 -15.67 0.31 -15.88
C PRO A 104 -16.70 0.84 -14.88
N GLY A 105 -17.22 2.03 -15.14
CA GLY A 105 -18.43 2.45 -14.48
C GLY A 105 -19.45 1.35 -14.75
N PRO A 106 -20.37 1.07 -13.81
CA PRO A 106 -21.52 0.23 -14.15
C PRO A 106 -22.04 0.71 -15.51
N PRO A 107 -22.33 -0.23 -16.44
CA PRO A 107 -22.70 0.08 -17.82
C PRO A 107 -23.71 1.22 -17.78
N ASP A 108 -23.46 2.27 -18.58
CA ASP A 108 -24.23 3.49 -18.58
C ASP A 108 -25.73 3.15 -18.42
N ASP A 109 -26.37 3.73 -17.40
CA ASP A 109 -27.83 3.68 -17.13
C ASP A 109 -28.67 4.29 -18.30
N ASP A 110 -28.04 4.47 -19.46
CA ASP A 110 -28.62 4.78 -20.77
C ASP A 110 -29.16 3.52 -21.45
N ALA A 111 -28.92 2.33 -20.89
CA ALA A 111 -29.69 1.14 -21.25
C ALA A 111 -31.17 1.52 -21.10
N PRO A 112 -31.97 1.44 -22.19
CA PRO A 112 -33.38 1.78 -22.12
C PRO A 112 -33.96 1.00 -20.95
N VAL A 113 -34.42 1.72 -19.91
CA VAL A 113 -35.20 1.13 -18.84
C VAL A 113 -36.43 0.60 -19.53
N ASP A 114 -36.44 -0.70 -19.83
CA ASP A 114 -37.58 -1.37 -20.41
C ASP A 114 -38.74 -1.07 -19.45
N ASP A 115 -39.70 -0.32 -19.95
CA ASP A 115 -40.87 0.11 -19.22
C ASP A 115 -41.72 -1.14 -18.97
N ILE A 116 -41.39 -1.85 -17.87
CA ILE A 116 -42.09 -3.03 -17.38
C ILE A 116 -43.56 -2.72 -17.04
N SER A 117 -43.97 -1.45 -17.08
CA SER A 117 -45.35 -1.01 -16.86
C SER A 117 -46.26 -1.28 -18.08
N ARG A 118 -45.72 -1.69 -19.23
CA ARG A 118 -46.50 -1.80 -20.47
C ARG A 118 -47.15 -3.16 -20.74
N GLU A 119 -46.96 -4.16 -19.89
CA GLU A 119 -47.56 -5.50 -20.07
C GLU A 119 -48.84 -5.77 -19.24
N GLU A 120 -49.29 -4.88 -18.35
CA GLU A 120 -50.47 -5.13 -17.49
C GLU A 120 -51.78 -4.48 -17.97
N HIS A 121 -51.91 -4.15 -19.26
CA HIS A 121 -53.18 -3.67 -19.81
C HIS A 121 -53.55 -4.36 -21.14
N ALA A 122 -53.60 -5.68 -21.11
CA ALA A 122 -54.47 -6.40 -22.02
C ALA A 122 -55.93 -6.24 -21.54
N PRO A 123 -56.81 -5.56 -22.30
CA PRO A 123 -58.22 -5.48 -21.95
C PRO A 123 -58.82 -6.89 -22.07
N SER A 124 -59.40 -7.35 -20.96
CA SER A 124 -60.09 -8.63 -20.75
C SER A 124 -61.41 -8.75 -21.53
N ALA A 125 -61.40 -8.44 -22.83
CA ALA A 125 -62.56 -8.51 -23.72
C ALA A 125 -62.89 -9.94 -24.19
N GLU A 126 -62.17 -10.96 -23.73
CA GLU A 126 -62.34 -12.35 -24.16
C GLU A 126 -63.15 -13.22 -23.18
N TYR A 127 -63.40 -12.76 -21.95
CA TYR A 127 -64.22 -13.50 -20.97
C TYR A 127 -65.75 -13.32 -21.14
N GLU A 128 -66.21 -12.32 -21.90
CA GLU A 128 -67.65 -12.08 -22.07
C GLU A 128 -68.30 -12.90 -23.20
N ARG A 129 -67.52 -13.62 -24.01
CA ARG A 129 -68.05 -14.44 -25.12
C ARG A 129 -68.35 -15.88 -24.74
N GLU A 130 -67.84 -16.36 -23.62
CA GLU A 130 -68.00 -17.77 -23.21
C GLU A 130 -69.24 -18.01 -22.31
N HIS A 131 -69.85 -16.96 -21.76
CA HIS A 131 -71.04 -17.08 -20.89
C HIS A 131 -72.38 -16.77 -21.58
N ARG A 132 -72.41 -16.74 -22.91
CA ARG A 132 -73.61 -16.41 -23.70
C ARG A 132 -74.04 -17.51 -24.67
N GLU A 133 -73.86 -18.77 -24.26
CA GLU A 133 -74.51 -19.94 -24.88
C GLU A 133 -75.42 -20.66 -23.88
#